data_AF-A0A250VKX4-F1
#
_entry.id   AF-A0A250VKX4-F1
#
_cell.length_a   1.000
_cell.length_b   1.000
_cell.length_c   1.000
_cell.angle_alpha   90.00
_cell.angle_beta   90.00
_cell.angle_gamma   90.00
#
_symmetry.space_group_name_H-M   'P 1'
#
loop_
_entity.id
_entity.type
_entity.pdbx_description
1 polymer ?
#
loop_
_entity_poly.entity_id
_entity_poly.type
_entity_poly.pdbx_seq_one_letter_code
_entity_poly.pdbx_strand_id
1 'polypeptide(L)'
;MSTITPTYTAVLCTFPECSKPVRARALCMGHYAQQSKGKPLTPLRTTKPSTTGCAFPGCRAPHWGHGLCRPHNKEKARGTSSLVPPGAPYRIQQQSKGRWFTIGYGEDSVSAHRTLNRCRASNPATGFRLILSPAV
;
A
#
# COMPACT_ATOMS: atom_id res chain seq x y z
N MET A 1 0.94 -13.82 -45.72
CA MET A 1 1.78 -14.55 -44.76
C MET A 1 1.12 -14.44 -43.39
N SER A 2 0.36 -15.46 -42.99
CA SER A 2 -0.41 -15.43 -41.73
C SER A 2 0.45 -15.95 -40.59
N THR A 3 0.79 -15.06 -39.66
CA THR A 3 1.54 -15.41 -38.44
C THR A 3 0.66 -16.21 -37.49
N ILE A 4 1.09 -17.43 -37.19
CA ILE A 4 0.45 -18.31 -36.20
C ILE A 4 0.95 -17.86 -34.83
N THR A 5 0.12 -17.15 -34.04
CA THR A 5 0.41 -16.89 -32.63
C THR A 5 0.19 -18.18 -31.83
N PRO A 6 1.17 -18.68 -31.07
CA PRO A 6 0.96 -19.84 -30.21
C PRO A 6 -0.08 -19.50 -29.15
N THR A 7 -1.30 -20.02 -29.29
CA THR A 7 -2.32 -19.95 -28.24
C THR A 7 -1.91 -20.92 -27.14
N TYR A 8 -1.12 -20.44 -26.17
CA TYR A 8 -0.91 -21.14 -24.92
C TYR A 8 -2.26 -21.22 -24.21
N THR A 9 -2.92 -22.37 -24.29
CA THR A 9 -4.19 -22.64 -23.60
C THR A 9 -3.91 -22.66 -22.11
N ALA A 10 -4.07 -21.50 -21.47
CA ALA A 10 -3.99 -21.38 -20.02
C ALA A 10 -5.08 -22.28 -19.41
N VAL A 11 -4.66 -23.32 -18.69
CA VAL A 11 -5.58 -24.21 -17.99
C VAL A 11 -6.42 -23.39 -17.00
N LEU A 12 -7.74 -23.50 -17.10
CA LEU A 12 -8.69 -22.76 -16.27
C LEU A 12 -9.05 -23.53 -15.00
N CYS A 13 -9.44 -22.79 -13.97
CA CYS A 13 -9.89 -23.33 -12.70
C CYS A 13 -11.07 -24.29 -12.87
N THR A 14 -11.03 -25.45 -12.20
CA THR A 14 -12.10 -26.46 -12.25
C THR A 14 -13.38 -26.09 -11.49
N PHE A 15 -13.33 -25.04 -10.66
CA PHE A 15 -14.53 -24.52 -9.99
C PHE A 15 -15.53 -23.94 -11.00
N PRO A 16 -16.83 -24.29 -10.94
CA PRO A 16 -17.86 -23.79 -11.85
C PRO A 16 -17.88 -22.26 -11.93
N GLU A 17 -18.09 -21.70 -13.12
CA GLU A 17 -18.14 -20.24 -13.34
C GLU A 17 -16.83 -19.47 -12.99
N CYS A 18 -15.68 -20.15 -12.91
CA CYS A 18 -14.39 -19.50 -12.63
C CYS A 18 -13.45 -19.48 -13.85
N SER A 19 -13.35 -18.33 -14.51
CA SER A 19 -12.46 -18.14 -15.66
C SER A 19 -11.01 -17.78 -15.28
N LYS A 20 -10.60 -17.97 -14.02
CA LYS A 20 -9.24 -17.65 -13.57
C LYS A 20 -8.27 -18.79 -13.92
N PRO A 21 -7.01 -18.48 -14.29
CA PRO A 21 -6.02 -19.50 -14.59
C PRO A 21 -5.71 -20.35 -13.35
N VAL A 22 -5.44 -21.64 -13.59
CA VAL A 22 -4.96 -22.58 -12.56
C VAL A 22 -3.63 -22.11 -12.02
N ARG A 23 -3.48 -22.26 -10.71
CA ARG A 23 -2.20 -22.06 -10.04
C ARG A 23 -1.68 -23.34 -9.39
N ALA A 24 -2.56 -24.15 -8.80
CA ALA A 24 -2.21 -25.42 -8.18
C ALA A 24 -3.45 -26.31 -8.05
N ARG A 25 -3.27 -27.63 -8.13
CA ARG A 25 -4.35 -28.64 -7.95
C ARG A 25 -5.60 -28.37 -8.82
N ALA A 26 -5.39 -27.96 -10.06
CA ALA A 26 -6.47 -27.59 -10.99
C ALA A 26 -7.36 -26.41 -10.51
N LEU A 27 -6.95 -25.69 -9.47
CA LEU A 27 -7.65 -24.54 -8.90
C LEU A 27 -6.87 -23.25 -9.14
N CYS A 28 -7.60 -22.15 -9.31
CA CYS A 28 -7.01 -20.81 -9.25
C CYS A 28 -6.50 -20.52 -7.82
N MET A 29 -5.69 -19.47 -7.66
CA MET A 29 -5.13 -19.09 -6.36
C MET A 29 -6.18 -18.92 -5.25
N GLY A 30 -7.34 -18.35 -5.57
CA GLY A 30 -8.39 -18.11 -4.59
C GLY A 30 -9.04 -19.39 -4.07
N HIS A 31 -9.43 -20.28 -4.99
CA HIS A 31 -10.03 -21.58 -4.63
C HIS A 31 -9.01 -22.51 -3.98
N TYR A 32 -7.77 -22.52 -4.45
CA TYR A 32 -6.68 -23.23 -3.79
C TYR A 32 -6.52 -22.76 -2.33
N ALA A 33 -6.55 -21.45 -2.07
CA ALA A 33 -6.46 -20.92 -0.71
C ALA A 33 -7.66 -21.28 0.18
N GLN A 34 -8.86 -21.45 -0.36
CA GLN A 34 -10.01 -21.98 0.39
C GLN A 34 -9.79 -23.45 0.76
N GLN A 35 -9.41 -24.27 -0.23
CA GLN A 35 -9.13 -25.69 -0.04
C GLN A 35 -8.00 -25.93 0.97
N SER A 36 -6.89 -25.19 0.86
CA SER A 36 -5.77 -25.29 1.80
C SER A 36 -6.14 -24.89 3.24
N LYS A 37 -7.22 -24.14 3.44
CA LYS A 37 -7.76 -23.78 4.76
C LYS A 37 -8.82 -24.76 5.27
N GLY A 38 -9.02 -25.89 4.57
CA GLY A 38 -10.08 -26.86 4.88
C GLY A 38 -11.49 -26.32 4.67
N LYS A 39 -11.65 -25.25 3.90
CA LYS A 39 -12.96 -24.64 3.63
C LYS A 39 -13.54 -25.21 2.34
N PRO A 40 -14.88 -25.37 2.26
CA PRO A 40 -15.53 -25.71 1.01
C PRO A 40 -15.23 -24.63 -0.04
N LEU A 41 -15.09 -25.06 -1.29
CA LEU A 41 -14.91 -24.14 -2.41
C LEU A 41 -16.19 -23.33 -2.59
N THR A 42 -16.05 -22.01 -2.60
CA THR A 42 -17.16 -21.08 -2.77
C THR A 42 -16.76 -19.98 -3.76
N PRO A 43 -17.73 -19.37 -4.48
CA PRO A 43 -17.42 -18.33 -5.45
C PRO A 43 -16.55 -17.22 -4.85
N LEU A 44 -15.51 -16.83 -5.58
CA LEU A 44 -14.59 -15.80 -5.11
C LEU A 44 -15.26 -14.43 -5.11
N ARG A 45 -15.18 -13.74 -3.97
CA ARG A 45 -15.61 -12.34 -3.87
C ARG A 45 -14.77 -11.45 -4.80
N THR A 46 -15.43 -10.57 -5.53
CA THR A 46 -14.76 -9.49 -6.26
C THR A 46 -14.28 -8.42 -5.29
N THR A 47 -12.96 -8.21 -5.23
CA THR A 47 -12.37 -7.10 -4.48
C THR A 47 -12.46 -5.84 -5.32
N LYS A 48 -13.26 -4.86 -4.91
CA LYS A 48 -13.19 -3.51 -5.48
C LYS A 48 -11.87 -2.86 -5.06
N PRO A 49 -11.23 -2.06 -5.92
CA PRO A 49 -10.11 -1.23 -5.49
C PRO A 49 -10.57 -0.34 -4.33
N SER A 50 -9.67 -0.06 -3.40
CA SER A 50 -9.99 0.92 -2.37
C SER A 50 -10.29 2.27 -3.01
N THR A 51 -11.38 2.91 -2.58
CA THR A 51 -11.71 4.29 -2.96
C THR A 51 -10.86 5.30 -2.20
N THR A 52 -10.17 4.88 -1.14
CA THR A 52 -9.33 5.73 -0.32
C THR A 52 -7.90 5.72 -0.85
N GLY A 53 -7.32 6.91 -1.01
CA GLY A 53 -5.92 7.09 -1.43
C GLY A 53 -4.91 6.59 -0.40
N CYS A 54 -3.67 6.48 -0.82
CA CYS A 54 -2.54 6.21 0.04
C CYS A 54 -2.37 7.35 1.06
N ALA A 55 -2.17 7.01 2.33
CA ALA A 55 -1.85 7.96 3.39
C ALA A 55 -0.44 8.56 3.28
N PHE A 56 0.36 8.12 2.29
CA PHE A 56 1.69 8.68 2.06
C PHE A 56 1.54 10.05 1.40
N PRO A 57 2.11 11.13 1.97
CA PRO A 57 1.98 12.47 1.43
C PRO A 57 2.37 12.53 -0.06
N GLY A 58 1.51 13.11 -0.90
CA GLY A 58 1.74 13.23 -2.34
C GLY A 58 1.44 11.97 -3.16
N CYS A 59 1.18 10.82 -2.55
CA CYS A 59 0.81 9.60 -3.27
C CYS A 59 -0.70 9.56 -3.54
N ARG A 60 -1.07 9.56 -4.82
CA ARG A 60 -2.47 9.45 -5.27
C ARG A 60 -2.90 8.03 -5.59
N ALA A 61 -2.01 7.05 -5.39
CA ALA A 61 -2.34 5.66 -5.64
C ALA A 61 -3.39 5.16 -4.62
N PRO A 62 -4.30 4.25 -5.01
CA PRO A 62 -5.27 3.66 -4.09
C PRO A 62 -4.55 2.88 -3.00
N HIS A 63 -5.07 2.92 -1.76
CA HIS A 63 -4.49 2.11 -0.70
C HIS A 63 -4.74 0.62 -0.96
N TRP A 64 -3.80 -0.20 -0.53
CA TRP A 64 -3.87 -1.66 -0.58
C TRP A 64 -4.08 -2.28 0.80
N GLY A 65 -3.40 -1.74 1.81
CA GLY A 65 -3.47 -2.21 3.19
C GLY A 65 -2.71 -1.29 4.14
N HIS A 66 -3.11 -1.26 5.40
CA HIS A 66 -2.54 -0.35 6.42
C HIS A 66 -2.57 1.14 6.04
N GLY A 67 -3.55 1.56 5.22
CA GLY A 67 -3.63 2.92 4.69
C GLY A 67 -2.58 3.27 3.64
N LEU A 68 -1.75 2.31 3.20
CA LEU A 68 -0.67 2.54 2.23
C LEU A 68 -0.96 1.81 0.91
N CYS A 69 -0.49 2.37 -0.20
CA CYS A 69 -0.47 1.67 -1.48
C CYS A 69 0.50 0.49 -1.43
N ARG A 70 0.41 -0.43 -2.40
CA ARG A 70 1.26 -1.62 -2.48
C ARG A 70 2.77 -1.34 -2.30
N PRO A 71 3.40 -0.39 -3.01
CA PRO A 71 4.83 -0.13 -2.86
C PRO A 71 5.18 0.38 -1.46
N HIS A 72 4.50 1.41 -0.96
CA HIS A 72 4.75 1.94 0.38
C HIS A 72 4.49 0.92 1.50
N ASN A 73 3.50 0.03 1.35
CA ASN A 73 3.26 -1.03 2.31
C ASN A 73 4.38 -2.09 2.31
N LYS A 74 4.97 -2.37 1.13
CA LYS A 74 6.09 -3.31 0.97
C LYS A 74 7.39 -2.74 1.54
N GLU A 75 7.65 -1.46 1.33
CA GLU A 75 8.80 -0.74 1.92
C GLU A 75 8.71 -0.72 3.44
N LYS A 76 7.53 -0.37 3.98
CA LYS A 76 7.24 -0.45 5.42
C LYS A 76 7.54 -1.85 5.98
N ALA A 77 7.09 -2.91 5.31
CA ALA A 77 7.30 -4.29 5.76
C ALA A 77 8.78 -4.73 5.71
N ARG A 78 9.58 -4.11 4.85
CA ARG A 78 11.02 -4.39 4.71
C ARG A 78 11.89 -3.57 5.66
N GLY A 79 11.30 -2.71 6.49
CA GLY A 79 12.02 -1.78 7.37
C GLY A 79 12.90 -0.77 6.61
N THR A 80 12.82 -0.75 5.28
CA THR A 80 13.60 0.14 4.44
C THR A 80 12.87 1.47 4.40
N SER A 81 13.43 2.43 5.13
CA SER A 81 12.96 3.82 5.14
C SER A 81 13.41 4.53 3.86
N SER A 82 13.08 3.99 2.68
CA SER A 82 13.16 4.75 1.41
C SER A 82 12.20 5.95 1.38
N LEU A 83 11.54 6.21 2.51
CA LEU A 83 10.77 7.40 2.85
C LEU A 83 11.65 8.55 3.38
N VAL A 84 12.96 8.39 3.52
CA VAL A 84 13.88 9.51 3.75
C VAL A 84 14.37 9.96 2.38
N PRO A 85 13.93 11.11 1.83
CA PRO A 85 14.70 11.74 0.77
C PRO A 85 16.12 11.94 1.30
N PRO A 86 17.18 11.51 0.58
CA PRO A 86 18.55 11.77 1.00
C PRO A 86 18.70 13.27 1.26
N GLY A 87 19.02 13.64 2.50
CA GLY A 87 19.20 15.04 2.89
C GLY A 87 17.94 15.84 3.22
N ALA A 88 16.73 15.25 3.34
CA ALA A 88 15.56 16.00 3.80
C ALA A 88 15.78 16.52 5.24
N PRO A 89 15.98 17.83 5.45
CA PRO A 89 16.37 18.35 6.75
C PRO A 89 15.21 18.32 7.73
N TYR A 90 13.97 18.12 7.27
CA TYR A 90 12.78 18.35 8.07
C TYR A 90 11.90 17.10 8.16
N ARG A 91 11.66 16.60 9.38
CA ARG A 91 10.72 15.51 9.70
C ARG A 91 9.50 16.05 10.41
N ILE A 92 8.32 15.68 9.94
CA ILE A 92 7.04 16.04 10.55
C ILE A 92 6.58 14.85 11.39
N GLN A 93 6.35 15.08 12.68
CA GLN A 93 5.92 14.05 13.61
C GLN A 93 4.53 14.34 14.18
N GLN A 94 3.75 13.27 14.36
CA GLN A 94 2.45 13.26 15.03
C GLN A 94 2.54 12.47 16.33
N GLN A 95 1.88 12.95 17.38
CA GLN A 95 1.75 12.24 18.64
C GLN A 95 0.55 11.28 18.58
N SER A 96 0.73 10.05 19.04
CA SER A 96 -0.35 9.11 19.26
C SER A 96 -0.04 8.26 20.48
N LYS A 97 -0.97 8.20 21.44
CA LYS A 97 -0.82 7.45 22.71
C LYS A 97 0.51 7.73 23.42
N GLY A 98 0.89 9.00 23.53
CA GLY A 98 2.13 9.42 24.20
C GLY A 98 3.42 9.22 23.39
N ARG A 99 3.36 8.65 22.19
CA ARG A 99 4.53 8.41 21.33
C ARG A 99 4.51 9.27 20.07
N TRP A 100 5.70 9.69 19.62
CA TRP A 100 5.87 10.44 18.38
C TRP A 100 6.17 9.52 17.21
N PHE A 101 5.50 9.76 16.08
CA PHE A 101 5.67 9.01 14.84
C PHE A 101 5.93 9.98 13.69
N THR A 102 6.91 9.68 12.84
CA THR A 102 7.15 10.46 11.62
C THR A 102 6.06 10.16 10.61
N ILE A 103 5.37 11.21 10.16
CA ILE A 103 4.24 11.13 9.22
C ILE A 103 4.53 11.81 7.88
N GLY A 104 5.62 12.58 7.80
CA GLY A 104 6.01 13.28 6.58
C GLY A 104 7.39 13.91 6.68
N TYR A 105 7.83 14.49 5.57
CA TYR A 105 9.12 15.14 5.41
C TYR A 105 8.95 16.45 4.66
N GLY A 106 9.91 17.36 4.81
CA GLY A 106 10.04 18.55 3.97
C GLY A 106 11.46 18.65 3.41
N GLU A 107 11.55 19.01 2.14
CA GLU A 107 12.83 19.28 1.45
C GLU A 107 13.44 20.60 1.92
N ASP A 108 12.59 21.56 2.31
CA ASP A 108 12.94 22.89 2.80
C ASP A 108 12.04 23.30 3.98
N SER A 109 12.38 24.40 4.65
CA SER A 109 11.65 24.85 5.84
C SER A 109 10.20 25.25 5.51
N VAL A 110 9.96 25.82 4.34
CA VAL A 110 8.67 26.35 3.91
C VAL A 110 7.72 25.22 3.55
N SER A 111 8.15 24.23 2.77
CA SER A 111 7.38 23.04 2.44
C SER A 111 7.04 22.22 3.69
N ALA A 112 7.97 22.14 4.65
CA ALA A 112 7.74 21.44 5.90
C ALA A 112 6.71 22.14 6.80
N HIS A 113 6.80 23.46 6.96
CA HIS A 113 5.81 24.24 7.71
C HIS A 113 4.42 24.22 7.06
N ARG A 114 4.34 24.31 5.72
CA ARG A 114 3.06 24.20 4.99
C ARG A 114 2.38 22.86 5.25
N THR A 115 3.17 21.78 5.24
CA THR A 115 2.67 20.43 5.50
C THR A 115 2.27 20.25 6.96
N LEU A 116 3.08 20.74 7.91
CA LEU A 116 2.75 20.74 9.34
C LEU A 116 1.44 21.48 9.62
N ASN A 117 1.25 22.66 9.03
CA ASN A 117 0.04 23.46 9.22
C ASN A 117 -1.20 22.76 8.64
N ARG A 118 -1.07 22.08 7.50
CA ARG A 118 -2.13 21.23 6.95
C ARG A 118 -2.50 20.10 7.92
N CYS A 119 -1.51 19.40 8.48
CA CYS A 119 -1.74 18.32 9.45
C CYS A 119 -2.45 18.82 10.71
N ARG A 120 -2.04 19.98 11.24
CA ARG A 120 -2.68 20.64 12.38
C ARG A 120 -4.13 21.02 12.08
N ALA A 121 -4.39 21.59 10.90
CA ALA A 121 -5.73 21.96 10.48
C ALA A 121 -6.66 20.74 10.33
N SER A 122 -6.14 19.61 9.83
CA SER A 122 -6.93 18.38 9.68
C SER A 122 -7.19 17.64 11.00
N ASN A 123 -6.40 17.88 12.06
CA ASN A 123 -6.56 17.19 13.34
C ASN A 123 -6.06 18.04 14.53
N PRO A 124 -6.81 19.06 14.97
CA PRO A 124 -6.34 20.03 15.96
C PRO A 124 -6.13 19.44 17.37
N ALA A 125 -6.76 18.30 17.68
CA ALA A 125 -6.65 17.64 18.99
C ALA A 125 -5.35 16.83 19.17
N THR A 126 -4.53 16.71 18.12
CA THR A 126 -3.32 15.89 18.14
C THR A 126 -2.05 16.76 18.12
N GLY A 127 -1.05 16.37 18.91
CA GLY A 127 0.26 17.02 18.88
C GLY A 127 0.97 16.81 17.54
N PHE A 128 1.44 17.90 16.93
CA PHE A 128 2.32 17.85 15.76
C PHE A 128 3.55 18.73 15.94
N ARG A 129 4.71 18.21 15.51
CA ARG A 129 5.98 18.94 15.57
C ARG A 129 6.83 18.73 14.32
N LEU A 130 7.67 19.72 14.07
CA LEU A 130 8.74 19.65 13.09
C LEU A 130 10.05 19.36 13.80
N ILE A 131 10.83 18.43 13.29
CA ILE A 131 12.15 18.08 13.80
C ILE A 131 13.17 18.25 12.67
N LEU A 132 14.22 19.02 12.94
CA LEU A 132 15.39 19.07 12.09
C LEU A 132 16.14 17.73 12.20
N SER A 133 16.35 17.06 11.08
CA SER A 133 17.19 15.87 11.02
C SER A 133 18.64 16.32 10.93
N PRO A 134 19.55 15.78 11.76
CA PRO A 134 20.97 16.00 11.53
C PRO A 134 21.34 15.47 10.14
N ALA A 135 22.16 16.23 9.42
CA ALA A 135 22.76 15.76 8.18
C ALA A 135 23.50 14.45 8.45
N VAL A 136 23.27 13.45 7.61
CA VAL A 136 24.05 12.19 7.60
C VAL A 136 25.36 12.45 6.89
#